data_AF-A0A9C9G9Y2-F1
#
_entry.id   AF-A0A9C9G9Y2-F1
#
_cell.length_a   1.000
_cell.length_b   1.000
_cell.length_c   1.000
_cell.angle_alpha   90.00
_cell.angle_beta   90.00
_cell.angle_gamma   90.00
#
_symmetry.space_group_name_H-M   'P 1'
#
loop_
_entity.id
_entity.type
_entity.pdbx_description
1 polymer ?
#
loop_
_entity_poly.entity_id
_entity_poly.type
_entity_poly.pdbx_seq_one_letter_code
_entity_poly.pdbx_strand_id
1 'polypeptide(L)'
;MNRGVLPLLVAQFVTAFGDNAILFAAIGMVLQADDVAGWYIPALQSSFLIAYVVSAPWVGPIADRFSKSRVLLLGNLVKAVGTGLILWGIEPLFAYALVGLGAAIYSPAKYGILPELVPKERLVKANGWIEG
;
A
#
# COMPACT_ATOMS: atom_id res chain seq x y z
N MET A 1 -1.49 -7.34 -25.47
CA MET A 1 -1.96 -7.00 -24.11
C MET A 1 -3.13 -6.05 -24.21
N ASN A 2 -4.15 -6.16 -23.34
CA ASN A 2 -5.22 -5.15 -23.30
C ASN A 2 -4.60 -3.80 -22.94
N ARG A 3 -4.99 -2.71 -23.63
CA ARG A 3 -4.42 -1.37 -23.41
C ARG A 3 -4.59 -0.86 -21.96
N GLY A 4 -5.56 -1.39 -21.20
CA GLY A 4 -5.78 -1.06 -19.78
C GLY A 4 -4.94 -1.85 -18.78
N VAL A 5 -4.36 -2.99 -19.15
CA VAL A 5 -3.61 -3.85 -18.21
C VAL A 5 -2.18 -3.34 -17.99
N LEU A 6 -1.53 -2.85 -19.05
CA LEU A 6 -0.16 -2.33 -18.94
C LEU A 6 -0.07 -1.11 -17.99
N PRO A 7 -0.93 -0.08 -18.09
CA PRO A 7 -0.95 1.01 -17.13
C PRO A 7 -1.22 0.55 -15.69
N LEU A 8 -2.07 -0.45 -15.49
CA LEU A 8 -2.33 -1.02 -14.17
C LEU A 8 -1.07 -1.69 -13.61
N LEU A 9 -0.38 -2.52 -14.40
CA LEU A 9 0.86 -3.18 -13.97
C LEU A 9 1.93 -2.16 -13.59
N VAL A 10 2.10 -1.12 -14.40
CA VAL A 10 3.04 -0.02 -14.09
C VAL A 10 2.64 0.70 -12.80
N ALA A 11 1.36 1.02 -12.63
CA ALA A 11 0.87 1.68 -11.41
C ALA A 11 1.07 0.82 -10.16
N GLN A 12 0.80 -0.48 -10.26
CA GLN A 12 1.02 -1.44 -9.17
C GLN A 12 2.50 -1.60 -8.85
N PHE A 13 3.37 -1.67 -9.86
CA PHE A 13 4.81 -1.72 -9.69
C PHE A 13 5.34 -0.47 -8.98
N VAL A 14 4.97 0.72 -9.45
CA VAL A 14 5.37 2.00 -8.83
C VAL A 14 4.86 2.09 -7.40
N THR A 15 3.63 1.63 -7.15
CA THR A 15 3.06 1.60 -5.79
C THR A 15 3.85 0.64 -4.89
N ALA A 16 4.15 -0.58 -5.35
CA ALA A 16 4.91 -1.56 -4.59
C ALA A 16 6.36 -1.10 -4.34
N PHE A 17 6.99 -0.46 -5.32
CA PHE A 17 8.29 0.17 -5.17
C PHE A 17 8.25 1.27 -4.11
N GLY A 18 7.24 2.15 -4.17
CA GLY A 18 7.00 3.21 -3.19
C GLY A 18 6.80 2.65 -1.77
N ASP A 19 5.99 1.61 -1.61
CA ASP A 19 5.73 0.97 -0.31
C ASP A 19 7.03 0.49 0.36
N ASN A 20 7.92 -0.13 -0.42
CA ASN A 20 9.23 -0.55 0.07
C ASN A 20 10.17 0.64 0.34
N ALA A 21 10.17 1.65 -0.53
CA ALA A 21 10.98 2.85 -0.34
C ALA A 21 10.61 3.60 0.95
N ILE A 22 9.32 3.67 1.29
CA ILE A 22 8.84 4.27 2.54
C ILE A 22 9.39 3.53 3.76
N LEU A 23 9.37 2.19 3.74
CA LEU A 23 9.93 1.37 4.82
C LEU A 23 11.44 1.63 4.98
N PHE A 24 12.19 1.62 3.88
CA PHE A 24 13.63 1.88 3.93
C PHE A 24 13.94 3.32 4.37
N ALA A 25 13.14 4.30 3.96
CA ALA A 25 13.30 5.68 4.42
C ALA A 25 13.04 5.79 5.93
N ALA A 26 11.99 5.15 6.45
CA ALA A 26 11.69 5.12 7.88
C ALA A 26 12.83 4.45 8.67
N ILE A 27 13.34 3.31 8.20
CA ILE A 27 14.52 2.65 8.81
C ILE A 27 15.76 3.55 8.74
N GLY A 28 16.00 4.21 7.61
CA GLY A 28 17.13 5.12 7.44
C GLY A 28 17.10 6.29 8.43
N MET A 29 15.92 6.86 8.69
CA MET A 29 15.76 7.91 9.71
C MET A 29 16.02 7.38 11.12
N VAL A 30 15.55 6.17 11.42
CA VAL A 30 15.77 5.51 12.72
C VAL A 30 17.25 5.24 12.97
N LEU A 31 17.99 4.77 11.96
CA LEU A 31 19.41 4.49 12.09
C LEU A 31 20.27 5.76 12.25
N GLN A 32 19.76 6.93 11.85
CA GLN A 32 20.42 8.22 12.06
C GLN A 32 20.11 8.85 13.41
N ALA A 33 19.07 8.38 14.11
CA ALA A 33 18.77 8.84 15.45
C ALA A 33 19.72 8.16 16.45
N ASP A 34 20.31 8.95 17.36
CA ASP A 34 21.18 8.44 18.41
C ASP A 34 20.39 7.53 19.37
N ASP A 35 20.99 6.41 19.75
CA ASP A 35 20.51 5.51 20.81
C ASP A 35 19.15 4.82 20.55
N VAL A 36 18.80 4.55 19.28
CA VAL A 36 17.56 3.81 19.00
C VAL A 36 17.72 2.32 19.33
N ALA A 37 16.86 1.86 20.24
CA ALA A 37 16.80 0.46 20.63
C ALA A 37 16.40 -0.46 19.47
N GLY A 38 17.03 -1.63 19.38
CA GLY A 38 16.86 -2.58 18.27
C GLY A 38 15.43 -3.12 18.08
N TRP A 39 14.52 -2.89 19.03
CA TRP A 39 13.09 -3.23 18.90
C TRP A 39 12.31 -2.27 18.00
N TYR A 40 12.85 -1.08 17.69
CA TYR A 40 12.12 -0.05 16.96
C TYR A 40 11.83 -0.45 15.50
N ILE A 41 12.78 -1.13 14.83
CA ILE A 41 12.58 -1.62 13.46
C ILE A 41 11.46 -2.68 13.40
N PRO A 42 11.46 -3.73 14.25
CA PRO A 42 10.30 -4.61 14.37
C PRO A 42 9.00 -3.89 14.72
N ALA A 43 9.06 -2.86 15.58
CA ALA A 43 7.88 -2.08 15.94
C ALA A 43 7.30 -1.29 14.76
N LEU A 44 8.14 -0.75 13.86
CA LEU A 44 7.70 -0.13 12.59
C LEU A 44 6.90 -1.13 11.75
N GLN A 45 7.46 -2.31 11.50
CA GLN A 45 6.77 -3.34 10.72
C GLN A 45 5.45 -3.78 11.40
N SER A 46 5.47 -3.88 12.73
CA SER A 46 4.29 -4.22 13.54
C SER A 46 3.23 -3.12 13.47
N SER A 47 3.60 -1.84 13.51
CA SER A 47 2.64 -0.72 13.47
C SER A 47 1.89 -0.68 12.14
N PHE A 48 2.61 -0.89 11.03
CA PHE A 48 2.02 -1.05 9.70
C PHE A 48 1.07 -2.25 9.66
N LEU A 49 1.53 -3.41 10.14
CA LEU A 49 0.76 -4.65 10.09
C LEU A 49 -0.53 -4.55 10.93
N ILE A 50 -0.43 -4.01 12.14
CA ILE A 50 -1.57 -3.81 13.03
C ILE A 50 -2.57 -2.86 12.37
N ALA A 51 -2.12 -1.71 11.87
CA ALA A 51 -3.01 -0.76 11.20
C ALA A 51 -3.67 -1.39 9.97
N TYR A 52 -2.93 -2.18 9.19
CA TYR A 52 -3.45 -2.87 8.02
C TYR A 52 -4.52 -3.90 8.38
N VAL A 53 -4.19 -4.83 9.28
CA VAL A 53 -5.05 -5.96 9.66
C VAL A 53 -6.29 -5.49 10.39
N VAL A 54 -6.12 -4.54 11.31
CA VAL A 54 -7.25 -3.94 12.02
C VAL A 54 -8.14 -3.25 11.00
N SER A 55 -7.61 -2.41 10.11
CA SER A 55 -8.47 -1.66 9.16
C SER A 55 -9.21 -2.57 8.15
N ALA A 56 -8.62 -3.70 7.75
CA ALA A 56 -9.08 -4.54 6.64
C ALA A 56 -10.59 -4.90 6.64
N PRO A 57 -11.23 -5.31 7.75
CA PRO A 57 -12.65 -5.68 7.78
C PRO A 57 -13.59 -4.52 7.45
N TRP A 58 -13.20 -3.29 7.75
CA TRP A 58 -13.98 -2.10 7.44
C TRP A 58 -13.76 -1.64 6.00
N VAL A 59 -12.52 -1.70 5.52
CA VAL A 59 -12.21 -1.17 4.20
C VAL A 59 -12.68 -2.06 3.05
N GLY A 60 -12.77 -3.38 3.26
CA GLY A 60 -13.28 -4.32 2.23
C GLY A 60 -14.69 -3.97 1.75
N PRO A 61 -15.70 -3.96 2.63
CA PRO A 61 -17.07 -3.60 2.26
C PRO A 61 -17.22 -2.18 1.69
N ILE A 62 -16.38 -1.25 2.14
CA ILE A 62 -16.32 0.12 1.58
C ILE A 62 -15.80 0.06 0.15
N ALA A 63 -14.68 -0.63 -0.08
CA ALA A 63 -14.05 -0.76 -1.39
C ALA A 63 -14.93 -1.46 -2.44
N ASP A 64 -15.90 -2.27 -2.03
CA ASP A 64 -16.87 -2.91 -2.92
C ASP A 64 -18.01 -2.00 -3.35
N ARG A 65 -18.27 -0.91 -2.62
CA ARG A 65 -19.32 0.07 -2.95
C ARG A 65 -18.83 1.22 -3.84
N PHE A 66 -17.51 1.43 -3.93
CA PHE A 66 -16.90 2.49 -4.72
C PHE A 66 -16.19 1.94 -5.95
N SER A 67 -16.02 2.78 -6.98
CA SER A 67 -15.23 2.42 -8.15
C SER A 67 -13.79 2.09 -7.76
N LYS A 68 -13.26 0.96 -8.21
CA LYS A 68 -11.95 0.44 -7.80
C LYS A 68 -10.81 1.44 -8.04
N SER A 69 -10.85 2.19 -9.15
CA SER A 69 -9.88 3.27 -9.43
C SER A 69 -9.85 4.37 -8.36
N ARG A 70 -11.00 4.76 -7.79
CA ARG A 70 -11.06 5.77 -6.70
C ARG A 70 -10.51 5.22 -5.40
N VAL A 71 -10.77 3.95 -5.10
CA VAL A 71 -10.25 3.28 -3.90
C VAL A 71 -8.73 3.15 -3.97
N LEU A 72 -8.19 2.77 -5.14
CA LEU A 72 -6.74 2.76 -5.39
C LEU A 72 -6.11 4.14 -5.18
N LEU A 73 -6.72 5.19 -5.74
CA LEU A 73 -6.25 6.56 -5.57
C LEU A 73 -6.28 6.99 -4.10
N LEU A 74 -7.38 6.73 -3.40
CA LEU A 74 -7.53 7.08 -1.98
C LEU A 74 -6.47 6.39 -1.12
N GLY A 75 -6.25 5.09 -1.33
CA GLY A 75 -5.21 4.33 -0.62
C GLY A 75 -3.82 4.95 -0.84
N ASN A 76 -3.47 5.28 -2.09
CA ASN A 76 -2.19 5.92 -2.39
C ASN A 76 -2.07 7.34 -1.84
N LEU A 77 -3.16 8.12 -1.78
CA LEU A 77 -3.16 9.43 -1.14
C LEU A 77 -2.91 9.32 0.37
N VAL A 78 -3.55 8.37 1.05
CA VAL A 78 -3.30 8.13 2.48
C VAL A 78 -1.85 7.71 2.73
N LYS A 79 -1.30 6.83 1.88
CA LYS A 79 0.12 6.48 1.92
C LYS A 79 1.00 7.72 1.74
N ALA A 80 0.71 8.56 0.75
CA ALA A 80 1.47 9.79 0.49
C ALA A 80 1.43 10.76 1.69
N VAL A 81 0.29 10.87 2.38
CA VAL A 81 0.19 11.64 3.63
C VAL A 81 1.10 11.03 4.70
N GLY A 82 1.05 9.72 4.91
CA GLY A 82 1.94 9.01 5.84
C GLY A 82 3.42 9.22 5.52
N THR A 83 3.80 9.14 4.23
CA THR A 83 5.15 9.45 3.78
C THR A 83 5.53 10.91 4.03
N GLY A 84 4.62 11.86 3.80
CA GLY A 84 4.83 13.28 4.09
C GLY A 84 5.10 13.54 5.57
N LEU A 85 4.39 12.83 6.46
CA LEU A 85 4.63 12.90 7.91
C LEU A 85 6.04 12.41 8.28
N ILE A 86 6.50 11.30 7.68
CA ILE A 86 7.88 10.80 7.86
C ILE A 86 8.88 11.89 7.42
N LEU A 87 8.67 12.50 6.25
CA LEU A 87 9.57 13.55 5.74
C LEU A 87 9.57 14.83 6.59
N TRP A 88 8.48 15.14 7.29
CA TRP A 88 8.40 16.25 8.25
C TRP A 88 8.96 15.92 9.64
N GLY A 89 9.53 14.72 9.83
CA GLY A 89 10.12 14.34 11.11
C GLY A 89 9.09 13.98 12.19
N ILE A 90 7.84 13.71 11.80
CA ILE A 90 6.83 13.16 12.71
C ILE A 90 7.23 11.73 13.06
N GLU A 91 6.81 11.29 14.26
CA GLU A 91 7.10 9.97 14.81
C GLU A 91 6.85 8.84 13.77
N PRO A 92 7.90 8.08 13.39
CA PRO A 92 7.82 7.09 12.32
C PRO A 92 6.82 5.95 12.55
N LEU A 93 6.60 5.48 13.78
CA LEU A 93 5.65 4.38 14.05
C LEU A 93 4.23 4.79 13.67
N PHE A 94 3.81 6.00 14.05
CA PHE A 94 2.51 6.58 13.74
C PHE A 94 2.38 6.85 12.24
N ALA A 95 3.39 7.51 11.65
CA ALA A 95 3.35 7.85 10.24
C ALA A 95 3.31 6.59 9.36
N TYR A 96 4.06 5.54 9.73
CA TYR A 96 4.07 4.27 9.02
C TYR A 96 2.81 3.41 9.27
N ALA A 97 2.17 3.54 10.44
CA ALA A 97 0.84 2.99 10.67
C ALA A 97 -0.21 3.62 9.72
N LEU A 98 -0.12 4.93 9.44
CA LEU A 98 -0.99 5.60 8.47
C LEU A 98 -0.77 5.05 7.04
N VAL A 99 0.48 4.76 6.67
CA VAL A 99 0.81 4.07 5.41
C VAL A 99 0.16 2.67 5.37
N GLY A 100 0.17 1.95 6.49
CA GLY A 100 -0.54 0.66 6.65
C GLY A 100 -2.05 0.76 6.42
N LEU A 101 -2.69 1.83 6.92
CA LEU A 101 -4.09 2.10 6.67
C LEU A 101 -4.36 2.39 5.17
N GLY A 102 -3.50 3.17 4.52
CA GLY A 102 -3.54 3.38 3.07
C GLY A 102 -3.38 2.09 2.27
N ALA A 103 -2.50 1.19 2.72
CA ALA A 103 -2.33 -0.14 2.13
C ALA A 103 -3.57 -1.02 2.30
N ALA A 104 -4.25 -0.95 3.44
CA ALA A 104 -5.51 -1.68 3.67
C ALA A 104 -6.64 -1.19 2.76
N ILE A 105 -6.73 0.12 2.50
CA ILE A 105 -7.65 0.69 1.50
C ILE A 105 -7.32 0.19 0.10
N TYR A 106 -6.04 0.16 -0.26
CA TYR A 106 -5.57 -0.21 -1.60
C TYR A 106 -5.82 -1.70 -1.93
N SER A 107 -5.61 -2.59 -0.95
CA SER A 107 -5.61 -4.05 -1.14
C SER A 107 -6.86 -4.65 -1.81
N PRO A 108 -8.11 -4.41 -1.34
CA PRO A 108 -9.30 -4.97 -1.98
C PRO A 108 -9.52 -4.46 -3.41
N ALA A 109 -9.10 -3.23 -3.71
CA ALA A 109 -9.26 -2.64 -5.04
C ALA A 109 -8.21 -3.15 -6.04
N LYS A 110 -6.99 -3.48 -5.58
CA LYS A 110 -5.91 -4.02 -6.43
C LYS A 110 -6.34 -5.29 -7.15
N TYR A 111 -7.01 -6.20 -6.44
CA TYR A 111 -7.49 -7.46 -7.00
C TYR A 111 -8.87 -7.31 -7.67
N GLY A 112 -9.73 -6.44 -7.12
CA GLY A 112 -11.06 -6.19 -7.66
C GLY A 112 -11.10 -5.51 -9.03
N ILE A 113 -10.04 -4.78 -9.43
CA ILE A 113 -10.00 -4.10 -10.73
C ILE A 113 -9.66 -5.04 -11.91
N LEU A 114 -9.08 -6.22 -11.62
CA LEU A 114 -8.63 -7.15 -12.67
C LEU A 114 -9.80 -7.74 -13.47
N PRO A 115 -10.88 -8.25 -12.83
CA PRO A 115 -12.11 -8.68 -13.53
C PRO A 115 -12.81 -7.58 -14.33
N GLU A 116 -12.61 -6.31 -13.99
CA GLU A 116 -13.22 -5.17 -14.70
C GLU A 116 -12.46 -4.83 -16.01
N LEU A 117 -11.17 -5.17 -16.10
CA LEU A 117 -10.29 -4.77 -17.21
C LEU A 117 -10.01 -5.88 -18.22
N VAL A 118 -10.24 -7.14 -17.87
CA VAL A 118 -10.00 -8.29 -18.76
C VAL A 118 -11.18 -9.26 -18.78
N PRO A 119 -11.51 -9.83 -19.95
CA PRO A 119 -12.53 -10.87 -20.06
C PRO A 119 -12.09 -12.14 -19.31
N LYS A 120 -13.07 -12.94 -18.87
CA LYS A 120 -12.88 -14.06 -17.93
C LYS A 120 -11.81 -15.05 -18.37
N GLU A 121 -11.70 -15.30 -19.67
CA GLU A 121 -10.76 -16.26 -20.28
C GLU A 121 -9.30 -15.81 -20.15
N ARG A 122 -9.06 -14.51 -19.89
CA ARG A 122 -7.73 -13.93 -19.70
C ARG A 122 -7.39 -13.61 -18.26
N LEU A 123 -8.30 -13.84 -17.30
CA LEU A 123 -8.10 -13.54 -15.89
C LEU A 123 -6.92 -14.27 -15.29
N VAL A 124 -6.79 -15.58 -15.54
CA VAL A 124 -5.68 -16.39 -15.02
C VAL A 124 -4.32 -15.85 -15.49
N LYS A 125 -4.24 -15.51 -16.78
CA LYS A 125 -3.01 -14.93 -17.37
C LYS A 125 -2.71 -13.54 -16.83
N ALA A 126 -3.74 -12.71 -16.63
CA ALA A 126 -3.60 -11.38 -16.07
C ALA A 126 -3.22 -11.41 -14.57
N ASN A 127 -3.72 -12.39 -13.81
CA ASN A 127 -3.36 -12.58 -12.40
C ASN A 127 -1.90 -12.99 -12.28
N GLY A 128 -1.44 -13.89 -13.15
CA GLY A 128 -0.03 -14.28 -13.23
C GLY A 128 0.93 -13.13 -13.58
N TRP A 129 0.45 -12.04 -14.18
CA TRP A 129 1.28 -10.83 -14.37
C TRP A 129 1.31 -9.90 -13.16
N ILE A 130 0.32 -10.00 -12.27
CA ILE A 130 0.24 -9.18 -11.05
C ILE A 130 0.98 -9.85 -9.87
N GLU A 131 0.98 -11.17 -9.82
CA GLU A 131 1.63 -11.97 -8.78
C GLU A 131 3.06 -12.43 -9.15
N GLY A 132 3.40 -12.39 -10.45
CA GLY A 132 4.70 -12.81 -10.97
C GLY A 132 5.78 -11.72 -11.00
#